data_AF-N9V4K5-F1
#
_entry.id   AF-N9V4K5-F1
#
_cell.length_a   1.000
_cell.length_b   1.000
_cell.length_c   1.000
_cell.angle_alpha   90.00
_cell.angle_beta   90.00
_cell.angle_gamma   90.00
#
_symmetry.space_group_name_H-M   'P 1'
#
loop_
_entity.id
_entity.type
_entity.pdbx_description
1 polymer ?
#
loop_
_entity_poly.entity_id
_entity_poly.type
_entity_poly.pdbx_seq_one_letter_code
_entity_poly.pdbx_strand_id
1 'polypeptide(L)'
;MSYKPINNTSTIEIVKSNSDSAIEDKKIAKDPQNQISPRVWRVIRTERNIKIINLTISYTLMMASLLIVILASLKIGVFANGSVGYIILCSIVAFLFFTFGTINTIENAQWKNTIKKYREALNSGDNTSSSTFHLAYRRIVLKGVNLTWALIFVLTYVGLFTAIVYGLYKTNVIKVEYEPNFKMILELRKWLDQAFVNTSLLCLLLTIAMVALIVFYIIMCLIDKKRLADLDDFLGEKSVEIHEQINKAKKDRNKALMITYFVVVAVTILIPLTLVIFAIWRLIRKKRAKISAI
;
A
#
# COMPACT_ATOMS: atom_id res chain seq x y z
N MET A 1 66.18 -53.03 -18.07
CA MET A 1 65.57 -51.79 -17.56
C MET A 1 64.06 -51.98 -17.57
N SER A 2 63.44 -51.96 -16.39
CA SER A 2 62.00 -52.18 -16.20
C SER A 2 61.39 -50.90 -15.65
N TYR A 3 60.45 -50.31 -16.38
CA TYR A 3 59.76 -49.07 -15.97
C TYR A 3 58.82 -49.38 -14.81
N LYS A 4 59.01 -48.69 -13.68
CA LYS A 4 58.03 -48.67 -12.58
C LYS A 4 56.99 -47.58 -12.84
N PRO A 5 55.69 -47.84 -12.62
CA PRO A 5 54.66 -46.83 -12.77
C PRO A 5 54.78 -45.76 -11.67
N ILE A 6 54.79 -44.49 -12.09
CA ILE A 6 54.67 -43.33 -11.23
C ILE A 6 53.18 -43.13 -10.97
N ASN A 7 52.60 -43.84 -10.00
CA ASN A 7 51.32 -43.47 -9.40
C ASN A 7 51.19 -44.17 -8.05
N ASN A 8 51.85 -43.59 -7.07
CA ASN A 8 51.65 -43.92 -5.66
C ASN A 8 50.45 -43.11 -5.17
N THR A 9 49.25 -43.69 -5.19
CA THR A 9 48.01 -43.05 -4.73
C THR A 9 47.80 -43.16 -3.21
N SER A 10 48.82 -43.56 -2.45
CA SER A 10 48.72 -43.80 -1.00
C SER A 10 48.86 -42.55 -0.13
N THR A 11 49.05 -41.35 -0.70
CA THR A 11 49.01 -40.10 0.07
C THR A 11 48.43 -38.96 -0.76
N ILE A 12 47.18 -39.11 -1.19
CA ILE A 12 46.33 -37.94 -1.34
C ILE A 12 45.90 -37.59 0.08
N GLU A 13 46.74 -36.85 0.80
CA GLU A 13 46.25 -36.07 1.92
C GLU A 13 45.26 -35.07 1.34
N ILE A 14 43.98 -35.44 1.39
CA ILE A 14 42.91 -34.47 1.38
C ILE A 14 43.17 -33.64 2.64
N VAL A 15 43.91 -32.55 2.49
CA VAL A 15 43.89 -31.45 3.44
C VAL A 15 42.45 -30.97 3.44
N LYS A 16 41.62 -31.61 4.27
CA LYS A 16 40.38 -31.02 4.75
C LYS A 16 40.84 -29.73 5.38
N SER A 17 40.67 -28.64 4.66
CA SER A 17 40.85 -27.31 5.20
C SER A 17 40.00 -27.28 6.47
N ASN A 18 40.65 -27.26 7.63
CA ASN A 18 40.05 -26.98 8.93
C ASN A 18 39.51 -25.52 9.00
N SER A 19 39.18 -24.94 7.84
CA SER A 19 38.22 -23.86 7.72
C SER A 19 36.79 -24.39 7.70
N ASP A 20 36.50 -25.49 8.40
CA ASP A 20 35.33 -25.54 9.30
C ASP A 20 35.55 -24.51 10.42
N SER A 21 35.77 -23.25 10.00
CA SER A 21 35.48 -22.08 10.79
C SER A 21 34.06 -22.32 11.22
N ALA A 22 33.88 -22.54 12.52
CA ALA A 22 32.60 -22.62 13.18
C ALA A 22 31.61 -21.75 12.41
N ILE A 23 30.79 -22.39 11.57
CA ILE A 23 29.61 -21.73 11.04
C ILE A 23 28.80 -21.60 12.31
N GLU A 24 29.00 -20.49 13.01
CA GLU A 24 28.17 -20.05 14.12
C GLU A 24 26.77 -20.47 13.74
N ASP A 25 26.17 -21.35 14.55
CA ASP A 25 24.81 -21.81 14.40
C ASP A 25 23.95 -20.61 14.01
N LYS A 26 23.73 -20.43 12.70
CA LYS A 26 23.07 -19.26 12.13
C LYS A 26 21.61 -19.38 12.50
N LYS A 27 21.27 -19.10 13.77
CA LYS A 27 20.01 -19.37 14.48
C LYS A 27 19.03 -20.03 13.55
N ILE A 28 19.24 -21.32 13.27
CA ILE A 28 18.41 -22.04 12.31
C ILE A 28 17.05 -22.04 12.96
N ALA A 29 16.09 -21.35 12.33
CA ALA A 29 14.75 -21.25 12.87
C ALA A 29 14.15 -22.64 12.83
N LYS A 30 14.27 -23.39 13.94
CA LYS A 30 13.66 -24.70 14.10
C LYS A 30 12.17 -24.50 14.35
N ASP A 31 11.36 -25.35 13.70
CA ASP A 31 9.92 -25.41 13.95
C ASP A 31 9.70 -25.85 15.41
N PRO A 32 8.79 -25.22 16.18
CA PRO A 32 8.49 -25.62 17.55
C PRO A 32 8.11 -27.10 17.73
N GLN A 33 7.64 -27.75 16.65
CA GLN A 33 7.25 -29.16 16.63
C GLN A 33 8.22 -30.04 15.82
N ASN A 34 9.29 -29.49 15.26
CA ASN A 34 10.27 -30.19 14.39
C ASN A 34 9.68 -31.00 13.22
N GLN A 35 8.44 -30.73 12.82
CA GLN A 35 7.76 -31.45 11.73
C GLN A 35 8.04 -30.79 10.37
N ILE A 36 8.30 -29.49 10.37
CA ILE A 36 8.47 -28.68 9.18
C ILE A 36 9.96 -28.40 8.94
N SER A 37 10.40 -28.46 7.67
CA SER A 37 11.78 -28.10 7.32
C SER A 37 12.09 -26.65 7.76
N PRO A 38 13.30 -26.38 8.31
CA PRO A 38 13.65 -25.05 8.82
C PRO A 38 13.50 -23.91 7.81
N ARG A 39 13.61 -24.23 6.52
CA ARG A 39 13.43 -23.29 5.41
C ARG A 39 11.96 -22.87 5.25
N VAL A 40 11.03 -23.83 5.24
CA VAL A 40 9.59 -23.55 5.15
C VAL A 40 9.11 -22.79 6.38
N TRP A 41 9.62 -23.16 7.56
CA TRP A 41 9.27 -22.46 8.80
C TRP A 41 9.71 -20.99 8.80
N ARG A 42 10.85 -20.65 8.19
CA ARG A 42 11.30 -19.25 8.05
C ARG A 42 10.32 -18.43 7.20
N VAL A 43 9.79 -19.00 6.12
CA VAL A 43 8.77 -18.35 5.27
C VAL A 43 7.48 -18.14 6.06
N ILE A 44 6.97 -19.18 6.73
CA ILE A 44 5.76 -19.11 7.55
C ILE A 44 5.88 -18.06 8.67
N ARG A 45 7.04 -18.00 9.34
CA ARG A 45 7.32 -17.01 10.39
C ARG A 45 7.33 -15.58 9.84
N THR A 46 7.94 -15.39 8.68
CA THR A 46 8.00 -14.08 8.02
C THR A 46 6.60 -13.60 7.63
N GLU A 47 5.78 -14.47 7.04
CA GLU A 47 4.37 -14.18 6.73
C GLU A 47 3.57 -13.81 7.97
N ARG A 48 3.74 -14.58 9.05
CA ARG A 48 3.07 -14.32 10.33
C ARG A 48 3.45 -12.94 10.86
N ASN A 49 4.73 -12.60 10.83
CA ASN A 49 5.22 -11.30 11.31
C ASN A 49 4.66 -10.16 10.47
N ILE A 50 4.64 -10.27 9.14
CA ILE A 50 4.08 -9.24 8.24
C ILE A 50 2.59 -9.04 8.53
N LYS A 51 1.83 -10.12 8.73
CA LYS A 51 0.40 -10.03 9.08
C LYS A 51 0.18 -9.35 10.42
N ILE A 52 0.97 -9.69 11.44
CA ILE A 52 0.89 -9.05 12.77
C ILE A 52 1.25 -7.57 12.66
N ILE A 53 2.34 -7.22 11.97
CA ILE A 53 2.76 -5.83 11.78
C ILE A 53 1.66 -5.01 11.09
N ASN A 54 1.09 -5.52 9.99
CA ASN A 54 0.01 -4.84 9.28
C ASN A 54 -1.24 -4.67 10.15
N LEU A 55 -1.58 -5.68 10.96
CA LEU A 55 -2.69 -5.63 11.90
C LEU A 55 -2.44 -4.57 12.99
N THR A 56 -1.26 -4.57 13.60
CA THR A 56 -0.87 -3.57 14.62
C THR A 56 -0.87 -2.15 14.03
N ILE A 57 -0.32 -1.94 12.83
CA ILE A 57 -0.34 -0.63 12.16
C ILE A 57 -1.78 -0.18 11.89
N SER A 58 -2.64 -1.07 11.40
CA SER A 58 -4.04 -0.71 11.10
C SER A 58 -4.79 -0.26 12.35
N TYR A 59 -4.70 -1.01 13.45
CA TYR A 59 -5.40 -0.66 14.69
C TYR A 59 -4.78 0.53 15.42
N THR A 60 -3.47 0.73 15.36
CA THR A 60 -2.82 1.92 15.95
C THR A 60 -3.24 3.20 15.22
N LEU A 61 -3.29 3.18 13.88
CA LEU A 61 -3.79 4.30 13.08
C LEU A 61 -5.28 4.57 13.32
N MET A 62 -6.10 3.51 13.45
CA MET A 62 -7.50 3.64 13.83
C MET A 62 -7.64 4.33 15.19
N MET A 63 -6.87 3.89 16.19
CA MET A 63 -6.91 4.45 17.55
C MET A 63 -6.47 5.92 17.58
N ALA A 64 -5.39 6.25 16.86
CA ALA A 64 -4.92 7.63 16.73
C ALA A 64 -5.99 8.53 16.08
N SER A 65 -6.68 8.03 15.06
CA SER A 65 -7.76 8.75 14.39
C SER A 65 -8.96 8.98 15.30
N LEU A 66 -9.34 7.97 16.10
CA LEU A 66 -10.42 8.09 17.09
C LEU A 66 -10.07 9.08 18.20
N LEU A 67 -8.82 9.10 18.68
CA LEU A 67 -8.35 10.08 19.66
C LEU A 67 -8.50 11.51 19.13
N ILE A 68 -8.14 11.75 17.86
CA ILE A 68 -8.33 13.07 17.23
C ILE A 68 -9.81 13.43 17.16
N VAL A 69 -10.69 12.49 16.81
CA VAL A 69 -12.15 12.73 16.78
C VAL A 69 -12.68 13.10 18.17
N ILE A 70 -12.25 12.40 19.22
CA ILE A 70 -12.65 12.68 20.61
C ILE A 70 -12.16 14.06 21.04
N LEU A 71 -10.88 14.38 20.83
CA LEU A 71 -10.31 15.69 21.15
C LEU A 71 -11.00 16.82 20.38
N ALA A 72 -11.31 16.59 19.11
CA ALA A 72 -12.01 17.54 18.26
C ALA A 72 -13.46 17.77 18.71
N SER A 73 -14.15 16.71 19.15
CA SER A 73 -15.54 16.77 19.63
C SER A 73 -15.65 17.48 20.98
N LEU A 74 -14.68 17.25 21.87
CA LEU A 74 -14.58 17.91 23.18
C LEU A 74 -13.99 19.32 23.10
N LYS A 75 -13.59 19.79 21.90
CA LYS A 75 -13.01 21.12 21.65
C LYS A 75 -11.76 21.41 22.52
N ILE A 76 -10.93 20.39 22.76
CA ILE A 76 -9.74 20.51 23.60
C ILE A 76 -8.53 20.96 22.75
N GLY A 77 -7.76 21.91 23.27
CA GLY A 77 -6.49 22.35 22.66
C GLY A 77 -6.68 23.09 21.33
N VAL A 78 -6.03 22.58 20.27
CA VAL A 78 -6.05 23.19 18.92
C VAL A 78 -7.46 23.18 18.29
N PHE A 79 -8.42 22.46 18.86
CA PHE A 79 -9.78 22.29 18.33
C PHE A 79 -10.85 23.21 18.95
N ALA A 80 -10.46 24.20 19.77
CA ALA A 80 -11.41 25.07 20.48
C ALA A 80 -12.37 25.85 19.55
N ASN A 81 -11.89 26.29 18.38
CA ASN A 81 -12.58 27.27 17.52
C ASN A 81 -13.36 26.67 16.33
N GLY A 82 -13.66 25.36 16.35
CA GLY A 82 -14.49 24.70 15.34
C GLY A 82 -13.71 23.67 14.51
N SER A 83 -14.08 22.40 14.61
CA SER A 83 -13.26 21.25 14.21
C SER A 83 -14.01 20.25 13.32
N VAL A 84 -15.12 20.68 12.71
CA VAL A 84 -16.04 19.78 11.97
C VAL A 84 -15.34 19.05 10.83
N GLY A 85 -14.43 19.72 10.11
CA GLY A 85 -13.66 19.12 9.02
C GLY A 85 -12.73 18.00 9.49
N TYR A 86 -12.08 18.15 10.64
CA TYR A 86 -11.25 17.10 11.24
C TYR A 86 -12.09 15.92 11.74
N ILE A 87 -13.26 16.19 12.33
CA ILE A 87 -14.16 15.13 12.80
C ILE A 87 -14.57 14.25 11.60
N ILE A 88 -15.01 14.85 10.50
CA ILE A 88 -15.43 14.10 9.30
C ILE A 88 -14.26 13.32 8.71
N LEU A 89 -13.13 13.98 8.47
CA LEU A 89 -11.97 13.35 7.82
C LEU A 89 -11.40 12.22 8.68
N CYS A 90 -11.16 12.45 9.96
CA CYS A 90 -10.63 11.43 10.87
C CYS A 90 -11.65 10.31 11.14
N SER A 91 -12.96 10.57 11.07
CA SER A 91 -13.96 9.50 11.16
C SER A 91 -13.92 8.57 9.95
N ILE A 92 -13.82 9.12 8.74
CA ILE A 92 -13.68 8.32 7.52
C ILE A 92 -12.39 7.49 7.57
N VAL A 93 -11.28 8.11 7.98
CA VAL A 93 -10.00 7.41 8.13
C VAL A 93 -10.07 6.30 9.18
N ALA A 94 -10.70 6.54 10.33
CA ALA A 94 -10.90 5.52 11.36
C ALA A 94 -11.70 4.33 10.83
N PHE A 95 -12.79 4.60 10.10
CA PHE A 95 -13.63 3.56 9.51
C PHE A 95 -12.88 2.72 8.46
N LEU A 96 -12.07 3.36 7.62
CA LEU A 96 -11.22 2.66 6.64
C LEU A 96 -10.22 1.73 7.34
N PHE A 97 -9.49 2.23 8.35
CA PHE A 97 -8.53 1.42 9.09
C PHE A 97 -9.18 0.30 9.91
N PHE A 98 -10.39 0.51 10.43
CA PHE A 98 -11.19 -0.54 11.05
C PHE A 98 -11.52 -1.67 10.06
N THR A 99 -11.95 -1.31 8.85
CA THR A 99 -12.28 -2.27 7.79
C THR A 99 -11.03 -3.06 7.37
N PHE A 100 -9.90 -2.38 7.15
CA PHE A 100 -8.63 -3.05 6.83
C PHE A 100 -8.12 -3.93 7.97
N GLY A 101 -8.22 -3.47 9.22
CA GLY A 101 -7.89 -4.26 10.40
C GLY A 101 -8.71 -5.55 10.50
N THR A 102 -10.01 -5.46 10.21
CA THR A 102 -10.92 -6.61 10.22
C THR A 102 -10.57 -7.62 9.14
N ILE A 103 -10.33 -7.18 7.89
CA ILE A 103 -9.90 -8.06 6.79
C ILE A 103 -8.58 -8.76 7.16
N ASN A 104 -7.60 -8.03 7.67
CA ASN A 104 -6.31 -8.60 8.08
C ASN A 104 -6.47 -9.61 9.23
N THR A 105 -7.41 -9.39 10.14
CA THR A 105 -7.72 -10.31 11.24
C THR A 105 -8.28 -11.63 10.72
N ILE A 106 -9.24 -11.57 9.77
CA ILE A 106 -9.81 -12.75 9.11
C ILE A 106 -8.72 -13.53 8.37
N GLU A 107 -7.87 -12.85 7.60
CA GLU A 107 -6.75 -13.50 6.89
C GLU A 107 -5.72 -14.13 7.83
N ASN A 108 -5.50 -13.55 9.01
CA ASN A 108 -4.61 -14.11 10.03
C ASN A 108 -5.22 -15.37 10.66
N ALA A 109 -6.53 -15.37 10.94
CA ALA A 109 -7.26 -16.54 11.43
C ALA A 109 -7.24 -17.68 10.39
N GLN A 110 -7.52 -17.38 9.13
CA GLN A 110 -7.44 -18.36 8.03
C GLN A 110 -6.04 -18.96 7.92
N TRP A 111 -4.99 -18.14 8.05
CA TRP A 111 -3.61 -18.61 7.97
C TRP A 111 -3.24 -19.57 9.09
N LYS A 112 -3.68 -19.30 10.32
CA LYS A 112 -3.49 -20.25 11.44
C LYS A 112 -4.13 -21.60 11.13
N ASN A 113 -5.33 -21.59 10.55
CA ASN A 113 -6.02 -22.83 10.13
C ASN A 113 -5.28 -23.54 9.00
N THR A 114 -4.73 -22.82 8.02
CA THR A 114 -3.93 -23.40 6.94
C THR A 114 -2.66 -24.07 7.47
N ILE A 115 -1.95 -23.44 8.42
CA ILE A 115 -0.77 -24.04 9.05
C ILE A 115 -1.14 -25.33 9.79
N LYS A 116 -2.28 -25.33 10.50
CA LYS A 116 -2.77 -26.52 11.20
C LYS A 116 -3.04 -27.68 10.22
N LYS A 117 -3.77 -27.42 9.14
CA LYS A 117 -4.05 -28.40 8.08
C LYS A 117 -2.78 -28.90 7.38
N TYR A 118 -1.82 -28.01 7.17
CA TYR A 118 -0.53 -28.38 6.59
C TYR A 118 0.25 -29.35 7.48
N ARG A 119 0.25 -29.12 8.80
CA ARG A 119 0.85 -30.06 9.77
C ARG A 119 0.12 -31.39 9.81
N GLU A 120 -1.21 -31.38 9.76
CA GLU A 120 -2.02 -32.60 9.69
C GLU A 120 -1.71 -33.41 8.41
N ALA A 121 -1.56 -32.75 7.25
CA ALA A 121 -1.22 -33.39 5.98
C ALA A 121 0.21 -33.96 5.96
N LEU A 122 1.17 -33.29 6.60
CA LEU A 122 2.52 -33.82 6.78
C LEU A 122 2.52 -35.08 7.66
N ASN A 123 1.70 -35.09 8.71
CA ASN A 123 1.56 -36.27 9.58
C ASN A 123 0.85 -37.43 8.88
N SER A 124 -0.02 -37.17 7.91
CA SER A 124 -0.68 -38.19 7.09
C SER A 124 0.13 -38.64 5.87
N GLY A 125 1.34 -38.10 5.66
CA GLY A 125 2.24 -38.48 4.56
C GLY A 125 1.83 -37.99 3.18
N ASP A 126 0.94 -36.99 3.09
CA ASP A 126 0.39 -36.53 1.82
C ASP A 126 1.27 -35.40 1.23
N ASN A 127 1.98 -35.70 0.14
CA ASN A 127 3.02 -34.84 -0.45
C ASN A 127 2.48 -33.70 -1.34
N THR A 128 1.20 -33.36 -1.26
CA THR A 128 0.57 -32.25 -2.02
C THR A 128 1.05 -30.84 -1.60
N SER A 129 1.99 -30.76 -0.67
CA SER A 129 2.61 -29.56 -0.10
C SER A 129 3.21 -28.59 -1.13
N SER A 130 3.70 -29.06 -2.28
CA SER A 130 4.31 -28.20 -3.33
C SER A 130 3.31 -27.22 -3.98
N SER A 131 2.05 -27.61 -4.14
CA SER A 131 1.01 -26.78 -4.77
C SER A 131 0.71 -25.48 -3.99
N THR A 132 0.84 -25.53 -2.66
CA THR A 132 0.53 -24.39 -1.78
C THR A 132 1.56 -23.26 -1.88
N PHE A 133 2.83 -23.58 -2.19
CA PHE A 133 3.88 -22.57 -2.40
C PHE A 133 3.70 -21.79 -3.70
N HIS A 134 3.28 -22.46 -4.78
CA HIS A 134 2.99 -21.80 -6.05
C HIS A 134 1.82 -20.82 -5.95
N LEU A 135 0.76 -21.18 -5.21
CA LEU A 135 -0.38 -20.31 -4.92
C LEU A 135 0.02 -19.09 -4.07
N ALA A 136 0.90 -19.30 -3.08
CA ALA A 136 1.44 -18.21 -2.27
C ALA A 136 2.30 -17.24 -3.12
N TYR A 137 3.20 -17.77 -3.95
CA TYR A 137 4.04 -16.98 -4.86
C TYR A 137 3.20 -16.12 -5.81
N ARG A 138 2.22 -16.73 -6.50
CA ARG A 138 1.28 -16.01 -7.37
C ARG A 138 0.52 -14.92 -6.63
N ARG A 139 0.05 -15.19 -5.40
CA ARG A 139 -0.69 -14.21 -4.59
C ARG A 139 0.19 -13.01 -4.20
N ILE A 140 1.48 -13.23 -3.88
CA ILE A 140 2.43 -12.16 -3.54
C ILE A 140 2.67 -11.26 -4.77
N VAL A 141 2.97 -11.86 -5.93
CA VAL A 141 3.25 -11.08 -7.15
C VAL A 141 2.03 -10.25 -7.57
N LEU A 142 0.82 -10.82 -7.53
CA LEU A 142 -0.41 -10.10 -7.87
C LEU A 142 -0.77 -9.01 -6.85
N LYS A 143 -0.47 -9.22 -5.56
CA LYS A 143 -0.66 -8.22 -4.51
C LYS A 143 0.20 -6.98 -4.75
N GLY A 144 1.43 -7.15 -5.24
CA GLY A 144 2.33 -6.02 -5.55
C GLY A 144 1.75 -5.07 -6.61
N VAL A 145 1.11 -5.60 -7.66
CA VAL A 145 0.45 -4.78 -8.68
C VAL A 145 -0.71 -3.99 -8.08
N ASN A 146 -1.57 -4.65 -7.29
CA ASN A 146 -2.69 -3.98 -6.64
C ASN A 146 -2.22 -2.89 -5.66
N LEU A 147 -1.14 -3.15 -4.91
CA LEU A 147 -0.56 -2.17 -3.98
C LEU A 147 -0.03 -0.94 -4.71
N THR A 148 0.63 -1.15 -5.86
CA THR A 148 1.14 -0.06 -6.72
C THR A 148 0.00 0.82 -7.20
N TRP A 149 -1.07 0.21 -7.73
CA TRP A 149 -2.22 0.98 -8.19
C TRP A 149 -2.96 1.66 -7.04
N ALA A 150 -3.15 0.98 -5.91
CA ALA A 150 -3.73 1.60 -4.72
C ALA A 150 -2.94 2.85 -4.28
N LEU A 151 -1.61 2.80 -4.30
CA LEU A 151 -0.75 3.96 -4.05
C LEU A 151 -1.02 5.10 -5.04
N ILE A 152 -1.02 4.80 -6.35
CA ILE A 152 -1.26 5.80 -7.40
C ILE A 152 -2.64 6.46 -7.20
N PHE A 153 -3.68 5.66 -6.95
CA PHE A 153 -5.02 6.18 -6.66
C PHE A 153 -5.00 7.11 -5.45
N VAL A 154 -4.47 6.66 -4.32
CA VAL A 154 -4.43 7.48 -3.08
C VAL A 154 -3.66 8.77 -3.30
N LEU A 155 -2.48 8.73 -3.95
CA LEU A 155 -1.68 9.91 -4.23
C LEU A 155 -2.39 10.88 -5.17
N THR A 156 -3.04 10.39 -6.23
CA THR A 156 -3.77 11.26 -7.16
C THR A 156 -4.94 11.95 -6.46
N TYR A 157 -5.78 11.22 -5.73
CA TYR A 157 -6.98 11.80 -5.10
C TYR A 157 -6.66 12.66 -3.88
N VAL A 158 -5.79 12.20 -2.98
CA VAL A 158 -5.38 12.99 -1.81
C VAL A 158 -4.54 14.18 -2.25
N GLY A 159 -3.67 14.02 -3.25
CA GLY A 159 -2.87 15.11 -3.82
C GLY A 159 -3.75 16.18 -4.48
N LEU A 160 -4.71 15.76 -5.31
CA LEU A 160 -5.66 16.68 -5.95
C LEU A 160 -6.55 17.39 -4.92
N PHE A 161 -7.05 16.67 -3.90
CA PHE A 161 -7.77 17.27 -2.80
C PHE A 161 -6.93 18.33 -2.07
N THR A 162 -5.69 17.99 -1.71
CA THR A 162 -4.77 18.90 -1.02
C THR A 162 -4.47 20.14 -1.87
N ALA A 163 -4.24 19.96 -3.18
CA ALA A 163 -3.99 21.05 -4.11
C ALA A 163 -5.22 21.97 -4.27
N ILE A 164 -6.43 21.42 -4.34
CA ILE A 164 -7.67 22.19 -4.40
C ILE A 164 -7.86 23.00 -3.13
N VAL A 165 -7.73 22.38 -1.95
CA VAL A 165 -7.87 23.04 -0.65
C VAL A 165 -6.85 24.18 -0.52
N TYR A 166 -5.59 23.93 -0.86
CA TYR A 166 -4.54 24.95 -0.82
C TYR A 166 -4.76 26.08 -1.83
N GLY A 167 -5.20 25.76 -3.04
CA GLY A 167 -5.53 26.75 -4.07
C GLY A 167 -6.70 27.65 -3.67
N LEU A 168 -7.76 27.06 -3.09
CA LEU A 168 -8.90 27.79 -2.54
C LEU A 168 -8.47 28.71 -1.38
N TYR A 169 -7.60 28.21 -0.49
CA TYR A 169 -7.05 28.99 0.61
C TYR A 169 -6.28 30.23 0.13
N LYS A 170 -5.42 30.07 -0.89
CA LYS A 170 -4.61 31.16 -1.46
C LYS A 170 -5.46 32.21 -2.20
N THR A 171 -6.59 31.82 -2.78
CA THR A 171 -7.47 32.71 -3.56
C THR A 171 -8.20 33.73 -2.68
N ASN A 172 -8.28 33.50 -1.36
CA ASN A 172 -8.91 34.35 -0.33
C ASN A 172 -10.41 34.64 -0.54
N VAL A 173 -10.78 35.35 -1.62
CA VAL A 173 -12.14 35.81 -1.91
C VAL A 173 -12.47 35.61 -3.38
N ILE A 174 -13.59 34.95 -3.67
CA ILE A 174 -14.19 34.95 -5.00
C ILE A 174 -15.39 35.88 -4.97
N LYS A 175 -15.34 36.96 -5.77
CA LYS A 175 -16.45 37.88 -5.97
C LYS A 175 -17.16 37.50 -7.27
N VAL A 176 -18.40 37.04 -7.17
CA VAL A 176 -19.28 36.81 -8.32
C VAL A 176 -20.34 37.89 -8.31
N GLU A 177 -20.21 38.85 -9.22
CA GLU A 177 -21.21 39.89 -9.45
C GLU A 177 -22.06 39.54 -10.67
N TYR A 178 -23.36 39.38 -10.46
CA TYR A 178 -24.38 39.23 -11.49
C TYR A 178 -25.37 40.40 -11.38
N GLU A 179 -25.34 41.30 -12.36
CA GLU A 179 -26.26 42.44 -12.41
C GLU A 179 -27.72 42.01 -12.65
N PRO A 180 -28.72 42.70 -12.04
CA PRO A 180 -28.57 43.87 -11.17
C PRO A 180 -28.58 43.56 -9.66
N ASN A 181 -28.98 42.36 -9.21
CA ASN A 181 -29.32 42.13 -7.79
C ASN A 181 -28.56 40.99 -7.09
N PHE A 182 -27.57 40.34 -7.72
CA PHE A 182 -26.87 39.22 -7.09
C PHE A 182 -25.36 39.49 -6.96
N LYS A 183 -24.95 39.94 -5.76
CA LYS A 183 -23.55 40.02 -5.36
C LYS A 183 -23.27 38.90 -4.37
N MET A 184 -22.54 37.87 -4.81
CA MET A 184 -22.07 36.80 -3.92
C MET A 184 -20.58 36.99 -3.64
N ILE A 185 -20.24 37.29 -2.40
CA ILE A 185 -18.86 37.36 -1.89
C ILE A 185 -18.61 36.06 -1.13
N LEU A 186 -17.85 35.15 -1.74
CA LEU A 186 -17.44 33.91 -1.08
C LEU A 186 -16.08 34.13 -0.43
N GLU A 187 -16.08 34.32 0.89
CA GLU A 187 -14.87 34.36 1.71
C GLU A 187 -14.38 32.93 1.99
N LEU A 188 -13.87 32.28 0.96
CA LEU A 188 -13.45 30.88 0.99
C LEU A 188 -12.48 30.60 2.13
N ARG A 189 -11.53 31.50 2.39
CA ARG A 189 -10.58 31.33 3.48
C ARG A 189 -11.25 31.22 4.84
N LYS A 190 -12.26 32.06 5.13
CA LYS A 190 -12.97 32.00 6.41
C LYS A 190 -13.77 30.71 6.54
N TRP A 191 -14.39 30.24 5.46
CA TRP A 191 -15.10 28.96 5.45
C TRP A 191 -14.15 27.77 5.69
N LEU A 192 -12.99 27.76 5.05
CA LEU A 192 -11.99 26.71 5.24
C LEU A 192 -11.38 26.75 6.64
N ASP A 193 -11.03 27.94 7.15
CA ASP A 193 -10.50 28.09 8.51
C ASP A 193 -11.57 27.81 9.58
N GLN A 194 -12.85 28.03 9.32
CA GLN A 194 -13.92 27.62 10.22
C GLN A 194 -14.15 26.10 10.21
N ALA A 195 -13.94 25.44 9.07
CA ALA A 195 -14.06 23.99 8.95
C ALA A 195 -12.88 23.24 9.58
N PHE A 196 -11.66 23.76 9.41
CA PHE A 196 -10.41 23.07 9.76
C PHE A 196 -9.56 23.79 10.82
N VAL A 197 -10.06 24.83 11.48
CA VAL A 197 -9.33 25.76 12.38
C VAL A 197 -8.15 26.49 11.71
N ASN A 198 -7.22 25.71 11.18
CA ASN A 198 -6.02 26.10 10.47
C ASN A 198 -5.87 25.22 9.21
N THR A 199 -6.27 25.77 8.07
CA THR A 199 -6.18 25.10 6.78
C THR A 199 -4.73 24.81 6.36
N SER A 200 -3.79 25.67 6.74
CA SER A 200 -2.37 25.48 6.41
C SER A 200 -1.78 24.25 7.12
N LEU A 201 -2.18 24.02 8.36
CA LEU A 201 -1.80 22.82 9.13
C LEU A 201 -2.35 21.56 8.46
N LEU A 202 -3.62 21.57 8.03
CA LEU A 202 -4.22 20.44 7.30
C LEU A 202 -3.42 20.10 6.03
N CYS A 203 -3.13 21.10 5.20
CA CYS A 203 -2.36 20.89 3.97
C CYS A 203 -0.98 20.29 4.27
N LEU A 204 -0.28 20.83 5.27
CA LEU A 204 1.02 20.32 5.70
C LEU A 204 0.93 18.86 6.19
N LEU A 205 -0.07 18.53 7.01
CA LEU A 205 -0.29 17.18 7.54
C LEU A 205 -0.57 16.19 6.40
N LEU A 206 -1.40 16.57 5.42
CA LEU A 206 -1.67 15.74 4.25
C LEU A 206 -0.42 15.54 3.39
N THR A 207 0.41 16.57 3.20
CA THR A 207 1.68 16.44 2.48
C THR A 207 2.64 15.49 3.20
N ILE A 208 2.82 15.64 4.51
CA ILE A 208 3.66 14.74 5.31
C ILE A 208 3.11 13.30 5.24
N ALA A 209 1.79 13.12 5.34
CA ALA A 209 1.16 11.81 5.23
C ALA A 209 1.41 11.16 3.86
N MET A 210 1.34 11.91 2.76
CA MET A 210 1.66 11.40 1.42
C MET A 210 3.12 10.97 1.30
N VAL A 211 4.05 11.76 1.82
CA VAL A 211 5.49 11.41 1.83
C VAL A 211 5.73 10.14 2.66
N ALA A 212 5.16 10.06 3.86
CA ALA A 212 5.26 8.88 4.72
C ALA A 212 4.69 7.62 4.04
N LEU A 213 3.58 7.77 3.30
CA LEU A 213 2.95 6.69 2.56
C LEU A 213 3.85 6.18 1.41
N ILE A 214 4.54 7.08 0.68
CA ILE A 214 5.53 6.69 -0.34
C ILE A 214 6.69 5.92 0.29
N VAL A 215 7.24 6.41 1.41
CA VAL A 215 8.33 5.72 2.12
C VAL A 215 7.88 4.33 2.58
N PHE A 216 6.69 4.22 3.17
CA PHE A 216 6.12 2.94 3.58
C PHE A 216 5.95 1.98 2.40
N TYR A 217 5.48 2.47 1.26
CA TYR A 217 5.37 1.67 0.04
C TYR A 217 6.73 1.16 -0.44
N ILE A 218 7.77 1.99 -0.46
CA ILE A 218 9.13 1.58 -0.85
C ILE A 218 9.62 0.46 0.06
N ILE A 219 9.46 0.60 1.38
CA ILE A 219 9.85 -0.43 2.35
C ILE A 219 9.11 -1.74 2.07
N MET A 220 7.80 -1.69 1.83
CA MET A 220 7.00 -2.88 1.51
C MET A 220 7.45 -3.54 0.21
N CYS A 221 7.74 -2.76 -0.83
CA CYS A 221 8.28 -3.29 -2.08
C CYS A 221 9.66 -3.94 -1.90
N LEU A 222 10.52 -3.39 -1.05
CA LEU A 222 11.83 -3.99 -0.75
C LEU A 222 11.68 -5.33 -0.01
N ILE A 223 10.77 -5.40 0.97
CA ILE A 223 10.45 -6.65 1.68
C ILE A 223 9.91 -7.69 0.70
N ASP A 224 8.98 -7.31 -0.18
CA ASP A 224 8.41 -8.22 -1.16
C ASP A 224 9.43 -8.68 -2.20
N LYS A 225 10.34 -7.81 -2.65
CA LYS A 225 11.45 -8.20 -3.53
C LYS A 225 12.36 -9.24 -2.88
N LYS A 226 12.74 -9.02 -1.63
CA LYS A 226 13.55 -9.99 -0.87
C LYS A 226 12.84 -11.34 -0.75
N ARG A 227 11.54 -11.32 -0.44
CA ARG A 227 10.72 -12.55 -0.33
C ARG A 227 10.58 -13.29 -1.64
N LEU A 228 10.43 -12.58 -2.76
CA LEU A 228 10.34 -13.20 -4.08
C LEU A 228 11.67 -13.84 -4.48
N ALA A 229 12.80 -13.19 -4.24
CA ALA A 229 14.12 -13.77 -4.48
C ALA A 229 14.33 -15.04 -3.63
N ASP A 230 13.99 -14.99 -2.35
CA ASP A 230 14.05 -16.16 -1.47
C ASP A 230 13.15 -17.30 -1.98
N LEU A 231 11.99 -17.00 -2.60
CA LEU A 231 11.05 -17.99 -3.15
C LEU A 231 11.46 -18.55 -4.51
N ASP A 232 12.15 -17.77 -5.33
CA ASP A 232 12.61 -18.18 -6.67
C ASP A 232 13.66 -19.29 -6.58
N ASP A 233 14.54 -19.21 -5.58
CA ASP A 233 15.52 -20.26 -5.22
C ASP A 233 14.87 -21.63 -4.89
N PHE A 234 13.56 -21.68 -4.59
CA PHE A 234 12.84 -22.93 -4.31
C PHE A 234 12.18 -23.57 -5.55
N LEU A 235 12.03 -22.85 -6.66
CA LEU A 235 11.18 -23.28 -7.78
C LEU A 235 11.90 -24.17 -8.82
N GLY A 236 13.24 -24.21 -8.82
CA GLY A 236 14.02 -25.11 -9.68
C GLY A 236 13.70 -24.98 -11.18
N GLU A 237 13.85 -26.06 -11.95
CA GLU A 237 13.70 -26.08 -13.41
C GLU A 237 12.24 -25.90 -13.90
N LYS A 238 11.25 -26.15 -13.04
CA LYS A 238 9.82 -25.84 -13.30
C LYS A 238 9.47 -24.36 -13.06
N SER A 239 10.43 -23.53 -12.67
CA SER A 239 10.23 -22.09 -12.42
C SER A 239 9.85 -21.31 -13.67
N VAL A 240 10.36 -21.71 -14.85
CA VAL A 240 10.24 -20.96 -16.10
C VAL A 240 8.80 -20.87 -16.59
N GLU A 241 8.10 -22.02 -16.68
CA GLU A 241 6.70 -22.07 -17.13
C GLU A 241 5.76 -21.37 -16.12
N ILE A 242 6.08 -21.47 -14.83
CA ILE A 242 5.32 -20.81 -13.76
C ILE A 242 5.56 -19.30 -13.77
N HIS A 243 6.80 -18.86 -14.04
CA HIS A 243 7.14 -17.45 -14.20
C HIS A 243 6.42 -16.83 -15.39
N GLU A 244 6.31 -17.55 -16.50
CA GLU A 244 5.59 -17.07 -17.67
C GLU A 244 4.10 -16.87 -17.38
N GLN A 245 3.45 -17.85 -16.76
CA GLN A 245 2.04 -17.75 -16.37
C GLN A 245 1.80 -16.59 -15.38
N ILE A 246 2.71 -16.39 -14.43
CA ILE A 246 2.61 -15.31 -13.44
C ILE A 246 2.86 -13.94 -14.07
N ASN A 247 3.83 -13.82 -14.97
CA ASN A 247 4.10 -12.59 -15.71
C ASN A 247 2.93 -12.21 -16.61
N LYS A 248 2.29 -13.18 -17.26
CA LYS A 248 1.05 -12.96 -18.02
C LYS A 248 -0.07 -12.44 -17.12
N ALA A 249 -0.32 -13.09 -15.99
CA ALA A 249 -1.32 -12.65 -15.02
C ALA A 249 -1.02 -11.25 -14.44
N LYS A 250 0.26 -10.92 -14.23
CA LYS A 250 0.72 -9.59 -13.81
C LYS A 250 0.40 -8.53 -14.86
N LYS A 251 0.70 -8.82 -16.14
CA LYS A 251 0.42 -7.91 -17.27
C LYS A 251 -1.08 -7.66 -17.44
N ASP A 252 -1.89 -8.72 -17.37
CA ASP A 252 -3.34 -8.61 -17.50
C ASP A 252 -3.96 -7.79 -16.35
N ARG A 253 -3.53 -8.06 -15.11
CA ARG A 253 -3.97 -7.29 -13.95
C ARG A 253 -3.55 -5.83 -14.03
N ASN A 254 -2.32 -5.55 -14.48
CA ASN A 254 -1.83 -4.18 -14.66
C ASN A 254 -2.63 -3.44 -15.73
N LYS A 255 -2.92 -4.09 -16.87
CA LYS A 255 -3.75 -3.52 -17.93
C LYS A 255 -5.16 -3.21 -17.43
N ALA A 256 -5.78 -4.15 -16.72
CA ALA A 256 -7.12 -3.94 -16.16
C ALA A 256 -7.16 -2.75 -15.20
N LEU A 257 -6.23 -2.68 -14.24
CA LEU A 257 -6.16 -1.57 -13.28
C LEU A 257 -5.81 -0.24 -13.92
N MET A 258 -4.97 -0.24 -14.96
CA MET A 258 -4.67 0.96 -15.75
C MET A 258 -5.93 1.50 -16.44
N ILE A 259 -6.71 0.64 -17.08
CA ILE A 259 -7.97 1.03 -17.72
C ILE A 259 -8.94 1.56 -16.66
N THR A 260 -9.10 0.85 -15.54
CA THR A 260 -9.93 1.32 -14.43
C THR A 260 -9.48 2.69 -13.94
N TYR A 261 -8.19 2.92 -13.75
CA TYR A 261 -7.65 4.21 -13.35
C TYR A 261 -8.03 5.32 -14.32
N PHE A 262 -7.79 5.14 -15.62
CA PHE A 262 -8.14 6.16 -16.61
C PHE A 262 -9.64 6.42 -16.66
N VAL A 263 -10.48 5.39 -16.59
CA VAL A 263 -11.93 5.54 -16.57
C VAL A 263 -12.39 6.32 -15.33
N VAL A 264 -11.92 5.94 -14.14
CA VAL A 264 -12.32 6.60 -12.89
C VAL A 264 -11.81 8.05 -12.87
N VAL A 265 -10.55 8.31 -13.26
CA VAL A 265 -10.00 9.68 -13.35
C VAL A 265 -10.77 10.50 -14.38
N ALA A 266 -11.08 9.95 -15.56
CA ALA A 266 -11.85 10.65 -16.58
C ALA A 266 -13.23 11.06 -16.03
N VAL A 267 -13.94 10.13 -15.39
CA VAL A 267 -15.29 10.40 -14.86
C VAL A 267 -15.27 11.38 -13.68
N THR A 268 -14.35 11.19 -12.74
CA THR A 268 -14.32 11.95 -11.48
C THR A 268 -13.61 13.29 -11.57
N ILE A 269 -12.66 13.46 -12.49
CA ILE A 269 -11.84 14.68 -12.62
C ILE A 269 -12.11 15.37 -13.95
N LEU A 270 -12.00 14.65 -15.07
CA LEU A 270 -12.05 15.26 -16.40
C LEU A 270 -13.46 15.78 -16.75
N ILE A 271 -14.52 15.02 -16.47
CA ILE A 271 -15.91 15.46 -16.68
C ILE A 271 -16.25 16.72 -15.87
N PRO A 272 -16.06 16.77 -14.53
CA PRO A 272 -16.37 17.99 -13.80
C PRO A 272 -15.48 19.17 -14.21
N LEU A 273 -14.20 18.93 -14.53
CA LEU A 273 -13.31 19.99 -15.00
C LEU A 273 -13.78 20.58 -16.34
N THR A 274 -14.18 19.73 -17.30
CA THR A 274 -14.73 20.18 -18.60
C THR A 274 -16.05 20.95 -18.42
N LEU A 275 -16.92 20.52 -17.51
CA LEU A 275 -18.14 21.26 -17.17
C LEU A 275 -17.83 22.65 -16.57
N VAL A 276 -16.85 22.75 -15.68
CA VAL A 276 -16.41 24.03 -15.10
C VAL A 276 -15.86 24.96 -16.19
N ILE A 277 -14.99 24.46 -17.06
CA ILE A 277 -14.43 25.24 -18.19
C ILE A 277 -15.54 25.71 -19.13
N PHE A 278 -16.48 24.83 -19.47
CA PHE A 278 -17.61 25.16 -20.32
C PHE A 278 -18.51 26.24 -19.68
N ALA A 279 -18.76 26.14 -18.37
CA ALA A 279 -19.53 27.15 -17.64
C ALA A 279 -18.84 28.52 -17.67
N ILE A 280 -17.52 28.57 -17.44
CA ILE A 280 -16.73 29.80 -17.51
C ILE A 280 -16.76 30.39 -18.93
N TRP A 281 -16.53 29.56 -19.96
CA TRP A 281 -16.58 30.02 -21.35
C TRP A 281 -17.95 30.58 -21.74
N ARG A 282 -19.04 29.91 -21.32
CA ARG A 282 -20.41 30.38 -21.54
C ARG A 282 -20.67 31.74 -20.87
N LEU A 283 -20.14 31.94 -19.66
CA LEU A 283 -20.24 33.23 -18.95
C LEU A 283 -19.48 34.34 -19.68
N ILE A 284 -18.25 34.07 -20.15
CA ILE A 284 -17.44 35.05 -20.89
C ILE A 284 -18.12 35.41 -22.21
N ARG A 285 -18.66 34.43 -22.96
CA ARG A 285 -19.36 34.68 -24.23
C ARG A 285 -20.62 35.53 -24.05
N LYS A 286 -21.41 35.29 -23.00
CA LYS A 286 -22.59 36.11 -22.66
C LYS A 286 -22.21 37.55 -22.31
N LYS A 287 -21.09 37.76 -21.60
CA LYS A 287 -20.58 39.11 -21.30
C LYS A 287 -20.14 39.86 -22.57
N ARG A 288 -19.41 39.20 -23.47
CA ARG A 288 -19.00 39.81 -24.75
C ARG A 288 -20.19 40.18 -25.64
N ALA A 289 -21.21 39.31 -25.72
CA ALA A 289 -22.41 39.57 -26.53
C ALA A 289 -23.24 40.76 -26.02
N LYS A 290 -23.26 41.01 -24.69
CA LYS A 290 -23.91 42.19 -24.10
C LYS A 290 -23.14 43.49 -24.37
N ILE A 291 -21.80 43.44 -24.37
CA ILE A 291 -20.94 44.61 -24.63
C ILE A 291 -21.04 45.04 -26.10
N SER A 292 -21.22 44.10 -27.03
CA SER A 292 -21.40 44.41 -28.46
C SER A 292 -22.83 44.84 -28.85
N ALA A 293 -23.77 44.86 -27.90
CA ALA A 293 -25.16 45.24 -28.12
C ALA A 293 -25.51 46.62 -27.49
N ILE A 294 -24.50 47.28 -26.91
CA ILE A 294 -24.51 48.67 -26.43
C ILE A 294 -23.66 49.46 -27.41
#